data_AF-A0A7K7R2I4-F1
#
_entry.id   AF-A0A7K7R2I4-F1
#
_cell.length_a   1.000
_cell.length_b   1.000
_cell.length_c   1.000
_cell.angle_alpha   90.00
_cell.angle_beta   90.00
_cell.angle_gamma   90.00
#
_symmetry.space_group_name_H-M   'P 1'
#
loop_
_entity.id
_entity.type
_entity.pdbx_description
1 polymer ?
#
loop_
_entity_poly.entity_id
_entity_poly.type
_entity_poly.pdbx_seq_one_letter_code
_entity_poly.pdbx_strand_id
1 'polypeptide(L)'
;GVELSSLRGLNFSMMETDCAASARINPDDCDFKENGAIKECSGTVQLRQGSPEIDLSCFDASSDPVLIQRGRFGRFLGKIRHFRPRVKFDVRLKGSVGLG
;
A
#
# COMPACT_ATOMS: atom_id res chain seq x y z
N GLY A 1 20.06 17.51 -20.89
CA GLY A 1 19.87 16.17 -20.29
C GLY A 1 20.21 16.29 -18.83
N VAL A 2 19.34 15.85 -17.94
CA VAL A 2 19.62 15.88 -16.50
C VAL A 2 20.58 14.74 -16.16
N GLU A 3 21.71 15.08 -15.53
CA GLU A 3 22.79 14.18 -15.18
C GLU A 3 22.32 13.15 -14.12
N LEU A 4 22.16 11.89 -14.52
CA LEU A 4 21.82 10.77 -13.64
C LEU A 4 22.93 10.44 -12.61
N SER A 5 24.12 11.03 -12.76
CA SER A 5 25.28 10.92 -11.86
C SER A 5 25.05 11.51 -10.47
N SER A 6 24.02 12.36 -10.29
CA SER A 6 23.64 12.91 -8.98
C SER A 6 22.49 12.15 -8.29
N LEU A 7 21.84 11.20 -8.98
CA LEU A 7 20.76 10.38 -8.46
C LEU A 7 21.35 9.13 -7.79
N ARG A 8 21.24 9.03 -6.47
CA ARG A 8 21.66 7.84 -5.71
C ARG A 8 20.44 7.12 -5.16
N GLY A 9 20.31 5.84 -5.49
CA GLY A 9 19.34 4.96 -4.86
C GLY A 9 19.78 4.61 -3.44
N LEU A 10 18.88 4.72 -2.47
CA LEU A 10 19.11 4.35 -1.08
C LEU A 10 18.13 3.27 -0.65
N ASN A 11 18.61 2.32 0.12
CA ASN A 11 17.81 1.35 0.85
C ASN A 11 18.41 1.21 2.25
N PHE A 12 17.62 1.54 3.27
CA PHE A 12 18.05 1.52 4.66
C PHE A 12 16.85 1.29 5.58
N SER A 13 17.11 0.80 6.78
CA SER A 13 16.12 0.70 7.85
C SER A 13 16.34 1.81 8.88
N MET A 14 15.26 2.28 9.48
CA MET A 14 15.24 3.23 10.60
C MET A 14 14.45 2.62 11.76
N MET A 15 14.88 2.89 12.99
CA MET A 15 14.25 2.39 14.21
C MET A 15 13.79 3.57 15.08
N GLU A 16 12.69 3.40 15.80
CA GLU A 16 12.20 4.39 16.75
C GLU A 16 13.22 4.65 17.89
N THR A 17 13.46 5.92 18.18
CA THR A 17 14.32 6.39 19.27
C THR A 17 13.48 6.87 20.46
N ASP A 18 14.09 6.95 21.65
CA ASP A 18 13.42 7.46 22.86
C ASP A 18 13.19 8.98 22.83
N CYS A 19 13.89 9.70 21.95
CA CYS A 19 13.71 11.13 21.77
C CYS A 19 12.38 11.48 21.08
N ALA A 20 11.76 12.58 21.53
CA ALA A 20 10.59 13.13 20.86
C ALA A 20 10.98 13.71 19.49
N ALA A 21 10.14 13.47 18.47
CA ALA A 21 10.36 14.00 17.10
C ALA A 21 10.41 15.53 17.01
N SER A 22 9.91 16.24 18.03
CA SER A 22 9.96 17.71 18.13
C SER A 22 11.21 18.24 18.84
N ALA A 23 12.00 17.35 19.45
CA ALA A 23 13.26 17.74 20.05
C ALA A 23 14.22 18.15 18.93
N ARG A 24 14.81 19.35 19.02
CA ARG A 24 15.86 19.82 18.11
C ARG A 24 17.20 19.14 18.42
N ILE A 25 17.15 17.83 18.62
CA ILE A 25 18.28 16.96 18.98
C ILE A 25 18.59 16.12 17.74
N ASN A 26 19.86 15.82 17.53
CA ASN A 26 20.23 14.92 16.44
C ASN A 26 19.72 13.49 16.78
N PRO A 27 18.98 12.82 15.89
CA PRO A 27 18.56 11.44 16.12
C PRO A 27 19.71 10.48 16.39
N ASP A 28 20.94 10.78 15.94
CA ASP A 28 22.14 9.98 16.21
C ASP A 28 22.58 10.05 17.69
N ASP A 29 22.16 11.08 18.43
CA ASP A 29 22.45 11.24 19.86
C ASP A 29 21.41 10.55 20.75
N CYS A 30 20.40 9.90 20.15
CA CYS A 30 19.28 9.30 20.84
C CYS A 30 19.39 7.78 20.85
N ASP A 31 19.19 7.19 22.03
CA ASP A 31 19.13 5.74 22.15
C ASP A 31 17.88 5.19 21.46
N PHE A 32 18.01 3.98 20.91
CA PHE A 32 16.89 3.24 20.34
C PHE A 32 15.92 2.79 21.43
N LYS A 33 14.64 2.96 21.15
CA LYS A 33 13.58 2.52 22.05
C LYS A 33 13.48 1.00 22.09
N GLU A 34 13.31 0.44 23.28
CA GLU A 34 13.08 -0.99 23.44
C GLU A 34 11.78 -1.41 22.75
N ASN A 35 11.85 -2.38 21.81
CA ASN A 35 10.74 -2.78 20.93
C ASN A 35 10.18 -1.63 20.06
N GLY A 36 11.02 -0.65 19.72
CA GLY A 36 10.65 0.44 18.83
C GLY A 36 10.24 -0.04 17.43
N ALA A 37 9.36 0.72 16.77
CA ALA A 37 8.95 0.41 15.41
C ALA A 37 10.15 0.48 14.45
N ILE A 38 10.27 -0.50 13.55
CA ILE A 38 11.27 -0.51 12.49
C ILE A 38 10.59 -0.18 11.18
N LYS A 39 11.12 0.81 10.44
CA LYS A 39 10.67 1.12 9.10
C LYS A 39 11.77 0.87 8.09
N GLU A 40 11.42 0.24 6.98
CA GLU A 40 12.29 0.08 5.82
C GLU A 40 12.01 1.21 4.83
N CYS A 41 13.04 1.98 4.50
CA CYS A 41 12.98 3.11 3.59
C CYS A 41 13.75 2.81 2.32
N SER A 42 13.12 3.06 1.17
CA SER A 42 13.74 2.96 -0.14
C SER A 42 13.40 4.17 -0.99
N GLY A 43 14.32 4.59 -1.85
CA GLY A 43 14.05 5.69 -2.77
C GLY A 43 15.30 6.26 -3.39
N THR A 44 15.19 7.48 -3.92
CA THR A 44 16.28 8.14 -4.63
C THR A 44 16.55 9.51 -4.03
N VAL A 45 17.83 9.86 -3.92
CA VAL A 45 18.28 11.17 -3.46
C VAL A 45 18.98 11.87 -4.62
N GLN A 46 18.51 13.07 -4.92
CA GLN A 46 19.13 13.99 -5.87
C GLN A 46 19.90 15.05 -5.12
N LEU A 47 21.22 14.89 -5.08
CA LEU A 47 22.12 15.86 -4.45
C LEU A 47 22.42 17.05 -5.38
N ARG A 48 21.41 17.89 -5.66
CA ARG A 48 21.64 19.15 -6.39
C ARG A 48 22.39 20.16 -5.51
N GLN A 49 23.38 20.85 -6.08
CA GLN A 49 24.10 21.94 -5.42
C GLN A 49 23.10 23.04 -4.99
N GLY A 50 22.78 23.08 -3.69
CA GLY A 50 21.92 24.10 -3.07
C GLY A 50 20.54 23.63 -2.62
N SER A 51 19.99 22.54 -3.18
CA SER A 51 18.69 21.99 -2.76
C SER A 51 18.62 20.48 -2.99
N PRO A 52 18.98 19.65 -1.99
CA PRO A 52 18.82 18.21 -2.13
C PRO A 52 17.34 17.87 -2.22
N GLU A 53 16.94 17.16 -3.28
CA GLU A 53 15.59 16.63 -3.44
C GLU A 53 15.60 15.16 -3.02
N ILE A 54 14.74 14.82 -2.07
CA ILE A 54 14.71 13.51 -1.42
C ILE A 54 13.32 12.91 -1.68
N ASP A 55 13.28 11.85 -2.48
CA ASP A 55 12.06 11.06 -2.72
C ASP A 55 12.26 9.68 -2.09
N LEU A 56 11.74 9.51 -0.86
CA LEU A 56 11.87 8.30 -0.05
C LEU A 56 10.49 7.78 0.34
N SER A 57 10.29 6.47 0.16
CA SER A 57 9.12 5.74 0.63
C SER A 57 9.52 4.81 1.77
N CYS A 58 8.86 4.95 2.92
CA CYS A 58 9.11 4.14 4.11
C CYS A 58 7.89 3.28 4.45
N PHE A 59 8.13 1.99 4.66
CA PHE A 59 7.12 1.00 5.03
C PHE A 59 7.42 0.44 6.41
N ASP A 60 6.38 0.06 7.15
CA ASP A 60 6.56 -0.62 8.43
C ASP A 60 7.09 -2.03 8.18
N ALA A 61 8.28 -2.31 8.71
CA ALA A 61 8.91 -3.62 8.61
C ALA A 61 8.38 -4.59 9.68
N SER A 62 7.71 -4.07 10.71
CA SER A 62 6.98 -4.86 11.67
C SER A 62 5.65 -5.29 11.05
N SER A 63 5.71 -6.33 10.21
CA SER A 63 4.57 -6.90 9.51
C SER A 63 3.52 -7.43 10.51
N ASP A 64 2.51 -6.63 10.85
CA ASP A 64 1.24 -7.17 11.33
C ASP A 64 0.53 -7.82 10.12
N PRO A 65 0.29 -9.15 10.13
CA PRO A 65 -0.34 -9.81 9.01
C PRO A 65 -1.76 -9.27 8.84
N VAL A 66 -2.10 -8.84 7.62
CA VAL A 66 -3.46 -8.40 7.24
C VAL A 66 -4.47 -9.47 7.67
N LEU A 67 -5.20 -9.20 8.75
CA LEU A 67 -6.27 -10.06 9.23
C LEU A 67 -7.43 -9.97 8.25
N ILE A 68 -7.43 -10.81 7.21
CA ILE A 68 -8.59 -10.96 6.35
C ILE A 68 -9.70 -11.61 7.18
N GLN A 69 -10.63 -10.80 7.68
CA GLN A 69 -11.86 -11.30 8.27
C GLN A 69 -12.64 -12.02 7.17
N ARG A 70 -12.51 -13.35 7.10
CA ARG A 70 -13.42 -14.20 6.32
C ARG A 70 -14.78 -14.12 7.00
N GLY A 71 -15.57 -13.13 6.59
CA GLY A 71 -16.90 -12.89 7.13
C GLY A 71 -17.73 -14.17 7.12
N ARG A 72 -18.40 -14.45 8.24
CA ARG A 72 -19.23 -15.64 8.47
C ARG A 72 -20.57 -15.60 7.69
N PHE A 73 -20.57 -15.03 6.47
CA PHE A 73 -21.75 -14.84 5.62
C PHE A 73 -22.30 -16.16 5.04
N GLY A 74 -21.54 -17.26 5.09
CA GLY A 74 -21.95 -18.56 4.55
C GLY A 74 -23.13 -19.24 5.27
N ARG A 75 -23.51 -18.82 6.49
CA ARG A 75 -24.62 -19.44 7.23
C ARG A 75 -26.00 -18.85 6.91
N PHE A 76 -26.08 -17.64 6.36
CA PHE A 76 -27.37 -16.98 6.12
C PHE A 76 -28.05 -17.40 4.80
N LEU A 77 -27.32 -17.99 3.85
CA LEU A 77 -27.89 -18.48 2.59
C LEU A 77 -28.50 -19.89 2.68
N GLY A 78 -28.32 -20.60 3.80
CA GLY A 78 -28.88 -21.95 3.99
C GLY A 78 -30.41 -22.01 4.01
N LYS A 79 -31.09 -20.91 4.38
CA LYS A 79 -32.56 -20.84 4.49
C LYS A 79 -33.28 -20.41 3.21
N ILE A 80 -32.57 -19.99 2.16
CA ILE A 80 -33.17 -19.53 0.89
C ILE A 80 -33.25 -20.65 -0.17
N ARG A 81 -32.79 -21.88 0.15
CA ARG A 81 -32.80 -23.04 -0.78
C ARG A 81 -34.17 -23.45 -1.35
N HIS A 82 -35.28 -22.87 -0.90
CA HIS A 82 -36.62 -23.11 -1.46
C HIS A 82 -37.17 -21.99 -2.33
N PHE A 83 -36.51 -20.84 -2.43
CA PHE A 83 -36.94 -19.79 -3.36
C PHE A 83 -36.25 -20.00 -4.71
N ARG A 84 -36.94 -20.62 -5.67
CA ARG A 84 -36.52 -20.70 -7.08
C ARG A 84 -37.21 -19.58 -7.87
N PRO A 85 -36.67 -18.35 -7.94
CA PRO A 85 -37.24 -17.34 -8.83
C PRO A 85 -37.09 -17.81 -10.28
N ARG A 86 -38.22 -18.09 -10.94
CA ARG A 86 -38.31 -18.37 -12.38
C ARG A 86 -38.13 -17.03 -13.12
N VAL A 87 -36.89 -16.65 -13.37
CA VAL A 87 -36.61 -15.48 -14.21
C VAL A 87 -36.87 -15.88 -15.66
N LYS A 88 -37.90 -15.31 -16.30
CA LYS A 88 -38.12 -15.42 -17.74
C LYS A 88 -37.40 -14.25 -18.40
N PHE A 89 -36.37 -14.53 -19.19
CA PHE A 89 -35.73 -13.55 -20.05
C PHE A 89 -36.39 -13.63 -21.43
N ASP A 90 -37.13 -12.60 -21.82
CA ASP A 90 -37.61 -12.46 -23.19
C ASP A 90 -36.48 -11.86 -24.05
N VAL A 91 -35.82 -12.72 -24.84
CA VAL A 91 -34.78 -12.30 -25.78
C VAL A 91 -35.46 -11.99 -27.12
N ARG A 92 -35.79 -10.72 -27.36
CA ARG A 92 -36.20 -10.25 -28.70
C ARG A 92 -34.97 -10.09 -29.58
N LEU A 93 -34.68 -11.07 -30.41
CA LEU A 93 -33.72 -10.93 -31.51
C LEU A 93 -34.40 -10.17 -32.66
N LYS A 94 -34.03 -8.91 -32.87
CA LYS A 94 -34.32 -8.21 -34.13
C LYS A 94 -33.18 -8.52 -35.10
N GLY A 95 -33.45 -9.38 -36.08
CA GLY A 95 -32.59 -9.59 -37.24
C GLY A 95 -33.15 -8.87 -38.46
N SER A 96 -32.30 -8.17 -39.20
CA SER A 96 -32.58 -7.71 -40.57
C SER A 96 -31.60 -8.43 -41.49
N VAL A 97 -32.12 -9.28 -42.38
CA VAL A 97 -31.33 -9.94 -43.42
C VAL A 97 -31.30 -8.98 -44.62
N GLY A 98 -30.18 -8.30 -44.80
CA GLY A 98 -29.90 -7.56 -46.03
C GLY A 98 -29.38 -8.52 -47.09
N LEU A 99 -30.10 -8.67 -48.19
CA LEU A 99 -29.61 -9.27 -49.43
C LEU A 99 -29.10 -8.11 -50.30
N GLY A 100 -27.78 -8.05 -50.49
CA GLY A 100 -27.10 -7.06 -51.33
C GLY A 100 -25.66 -7.47 -51.57
#